data_AF-A0A353V919-F1
#
_entry.id   AF-A0A353V919-F1
#
_cell.length_a   1.000
_cell.length_b   1.000
_cell.length_c   1.000
_cell.angle_alpha   90.00
_cell.angle_beta   90.00
_cell.angle_gamma   90.00
#
_symmetry.space_group_name_H-M   'P 1'
#
loop_
_entity.id
_entity.type
_entity.pdbx_description
1 polymer ?
#
loop_
_entity_poly.entity_id
_entity_poly.type
_entity_poly.pdbx_seq_one_letter_code
_entity_poly.pdbx_strand_id
1 'polypeptide(L)'
;MPGPRVGPRARAGARGRGAVLGLRRVHRPLPARGHRVPGAGVVRIDPSRCVACGNCVAVCPMGAIAVDQALGRAVVNEDECVECYACYRGMSQEHLPPALVRAVRRAARAFRFRFDPEPDVCPTAALTPVELAWPRLVRRAFSDPVVPHESTGVAGRGTEEVKTNDVTGRVGPGEAGFTVEFGRPGIGVRFRDIARVTRALARTGISFETMNPVTSLMSDPARGEIREDILDEKILSAIVELKTDLGRVPDVLRTLRAVAPEVDTVISVGVAARCDERGDTPLEDLLRAEGWEFWRGKTNLGLGRPLFREVA
;
A
#
# COMPACT_ATOMS: atom_id res chain seq x y z
N MET A 1 -8.48 35.02 60.91
CA MET A 1 -7.86 33.70 61.21
C MET A 1 -8.84 32.61 60.79
N PRO A 2 -8.38 31.50 60.21
CA PRO A 2 -8.85 30.96 58.92
C PRO A 2 -10.03 29.97 59.00
N GLY A 3 -10.77 29.86 57.88
CA GLY A 3 -11.92 28.97 57.69
C GLY A 3 -11.57 27.48 57.47
N PRO A 4 -12.58 26.60 57.38
CA PRO A 4 -12.36 25.17 57.23
C PRO A 4 -12.15 24.76 55.77
N ARG A 5 -11.18 23.87 55.59
CA ARG A 5 -10.60 23.41 54.33
C ARG A 5 -11.53 22.45 53.58
N VAL A 6 -11.59 22.63 52.27
CA VAL A 6 -12.15 21.69 51.28
C VAL A 6 -11.22 20.49 51.16
N GLY A 7 -11.73 19.28 51.41
CA GLY A 7 -11.05 18.01 51.11
C GLY A 7 -11.56 17.41 49.79
N PRO A 8 -10.68 16.88 48.92
CA PRO A 8 -11.09 16.38 47.60
C PRO A 8 -11.74 14.99 47.72
N ARG A 9 -12.94 14.84 47.13
CA ARG A 9 -13.57 13.53 46.93
C ARG A 9 -12.76 12.73 45.90
N ALA A 10 -12.19 11.63 46.36
CA ALA A 10 -11.47 10.66 45.56
C ALA A 10 -12.36 10.10 44.42
N ARG A 11 -11.91 10.25 43.17
CA ARG A 11 -12.43 9.47 42.04
C ARG A 11 -11.74 8.12 42.06
N ALA A 12 -12.51 7.05 42.29
CA ALA A 12 -12.07 5.69 42.13
C ALA A 12 -11.69 5.46 40.66
N GLY A 13 -10.40 5.30 40.39
CA GLY A 13 -9.88 4.93 39.09
C GLY A 13 -10.17 3.46 38.79
N ALA A 14 -11.17 3.20 37.94
CA ALA A 14 -11.33 1.91 37.30
C ALA A 14 -10.16 1.71 36.32
N ARG A 15 -9.13 1.00 36.75
CA ARG A 15 -8.06 0.49 35.89
C ARG A 15 -8.62 -0.64 35.03
N GLY A 16 -9.29 -0.28 33.93
CA GLY A 16 -9.62 -1.22 32.86
C GLY A 16 -8.34 -1.58 32.12
N ARG A 17 -7.85 -2.81 32.34
CA ARG A 17 -6.78 -3.40 31.53
C ARG A 17 -7.34 -3.64 30.13
N GLY A 18 -7.17 -2.68 29.23
CA GLY A 18 -7.38 -2.87 27.80
C GLY A 18 -6.32 -3.83 27.27
N ALA A 19 -6.66 -5.12 27.19
CA ALA A 19 -5.86 -6.07 26.44
C ALA A 19 -5.99 -5.71 24.95
N VAL A 20 -4.99 -5.01 24.42
CA VAL A 20 -4.77 -4.96 22.97
C VAL A 20 -4.52 -6.41 22.57
N LEU A 21 -5.50 -7.06 21.95
CA LEU A 21 -5.36 -8.36 21.29
C LEU A 21 -4.50 -8.18 20.04
N GLY A 22 -3.24 -7.81 20.24
CA GLY A 22 -2.18 -7.94 19.25
C GLY A 22 -1.91 -9.42 19.08
N LEU A 23 -2.66 -10.07 18.18
CA LEU A 23 -2.30 -11.37 17.66
C LEU A 23 -0.93 -11.22 16.99
N ARG A 24 0.13 -11.45 17.77
CA ARG A 24 1.49 -11.63 17.26
C ARG A 24 1.50 -12.90 16.42
N ARG A 25 1.08 -12.82 15.17
CA ARG A 25 1.58 -13.73 14.14
C ARG A 25 3.00 -13.29 13.85
N VAL A 26 3.94 -13.89 14.59
CA VAL A 26 5.34 -13.94 14.19
C VAL A 26 5.33 -14.46 12.75
N HIS A 27 5.71 -13.63 11.78
CA HIS A 27 5.89 -14.07 10.40
C HIS A 27 6.86 -15.25 10.42
N ARG A 28 6.32 -16.46 10.27
CA ARG A 28 7.10 -17.66 10.06
C ARG A 28 7.74 -17.52 8.68
N PRO A 29 9.06 -17.64 8.53
CA PRO A 29 9.67 -17.64 7.20
C PRO A 29 9.04 -18.77 6.39
N LEU A 30 8.38 -18.42 5.30
CA LEU A 30 7.83 -19.41 4.36
C LEU A 30 8.99 -20.22 3.81
N PRO A 31 8.92 -21.57 3.82
CA PRO A 31 9.96 -22.40 3.24
C PRO A 31 10.04 -22.10 1.74
N ALA A 32 11.26 -21.87 1.25
CA ALA A 32 11.56 -21.71 -0.16
C ALA A 32 11.01 -22.92 -0.94
N ARG A 33 9.91 -22.71 -1.67
CA ARG A 33 9.40 -23.69 -2.63
C ARG A 33 9.85 -23.27 -4.02
N GLY A 34 10.60 -24.16 -4.67
CA GLY A 34 10.59 -24.37 -6.12
C GLY A 34 11.21 -23.28 -6.99
N HIS A 35 12.39 -23.58 -7.52
CA HIS A 35 13.05 -22.85 -8.59
C HIS A 35 12.37 -22.96 -9.97
N ARG A 36 12.47 -21.87 -10.76
CA ARG A 36 12.35 -21.65 -12.23
C ARG A 36 10.92 -21.43 -12.79
N VAL A 37 10.69 -20.44 -13.66
CA VAL A 37 11.08 -20.33 -15.11
C VAL A 37 11.33 -18.85 -15.54
N PRO A 38 12.17 -18.56 -16.56
CA PRO A 38 12.65 -17.21 -16.92
C PRO A 38 11.75 -16.47 -17.92
N GLY A 39 11.72 -15.12 -17.83
CA GLY A 39 11.28 -14.27 -18.94
C GLY A 39 10.29 -13.14 -18.65
N ALA A 40 10.39 -12.42 -17.53
CA ALA A 40 9.88 -11.05 -17.38
C ALA A 40 10.47 -10.53 -16.06
N GLY A 41 11.27 -9.48 -16.12
CA GLY A 41 12.37 -9.34 -15.18
C GLY A 41 12.04 -8.85 -13.77
N VAL A 42 12.99 -9.05 -12.85
CA VAL A 42 13.06 -8.49 -11.48
C VAL A 42 14.37 -7.74 -11.36
N VAL A 43 14.51 -6.77 -10.47
CA VAL A 43 15.87 -6.35 -10.05
C VAL A 43 16.72 -7.60 -9.76
N ARG A 44 17.74 -7.85 -10.58
CA ARG A 44 18.60 -9.04 -10.50
C ARG A 44 19.80 -8.73 -9.62
N ILE A 45 20.26 -9.75 -8.92
CA ILE A 45 21.49 -9.68 -8.13
C ILE A 45 22.56 -10.49 -8.87
N ASP A 46 23.61 -9.81 -9.34
CA ASP A 46 24.75 -10.46 -9.98
C ASP A 46 25.55 -11.27 -8.94
N PRO A 47 25.59 -12.62 -9.05
CA PRO A 47 26.32 -13.47 -8.10
C PRO A 47 27.83 -13.26 -8.14
N SER A 48 28.39 -12.80 -9.27
CA SER A 48 29.82 -12.53 -9.41
C SER A 48 30.24 -11.28 -8.63
N ARG A 49 29.35 -10.27 -8.54
CA ARG A 49 29.59 -9.01 -7.83
C ARG A 49 29.12 -9.05 -6.38
N CYS A 50 27.98 -9.68 -6.11
CA CYS A 50 27.37 -9.69 -4.80
C CYS A 50 28.32 -10.24 -3.73
N VAL A 51 28.40 -9.52 -2.61
CA VAL A 51 29.27 -9.88 -1.48
C VAL A 51 28.48 -10.43 -0.29
N ALA A 52 27.14 -10.51 -0.38
CA ALA A 52 26.27 -10.84 0.75
C ALA A 52 26.49 -9.90 1.95
N CYS A 53 26.40 -8.58 1.72
CA CYS A 53 26.41 -7.58 2.80
C CYS A 53 25.09 -7.56 3.58
N GLY A 54 23.96 -7.80 2.91
CA GLY A 54 22.63 -7.81 3.53
C GLY A 54 21.89 -6.47 3.46
N ASN A 55 22.54 -5.38 3.01
CA ASN A 55 21.94 -4.05 2.93
C ASN A 55 20.63 -4.03 2.09
N CYS A 56 20.63 -4.71 0.95
CA CYS A 56 19.44 -4.88 0.11
C CYS A 56 18.26 -5.58 0.81
N VAL A 57 18.52 -6.42 1.82
CA VAL A 57 17.49 -7.07 2.64
C VAL A 57 16.79 -6.04 3.53
N ALA A 58 17.56 -5.15 4.16
CA ALA A 58 17.04 -4.13 5.07
C ALA A 58 16.18 -3.07 4.35
N VAL A 59 16.56 -2.69 3.13
CA VAL A 59 15.84 -1.66 2.36
C VAL A 59 14.65 -2.22 1.55
N CYS A 60 14.50 -3.54 1.44
CA CYS A 60 13.40 -4.12 0.67
C CYS A 60 12.09 -4.01 1.45
N PRO A 61 11.14 -3.13 1.05
CA PRO A 61 9.91 -2.93 1.82
C PRO A 61 9.01 -4.17 1.81
N MET A 62 9.20 -5.08 0.86
CA MET A 62 8.43 -6.33 0.75
C MET A 62 9.08 -7.51 1.45
N GLY A 63 10.31 -7.38 1.96
CA GLY A 63 11.07 -8.53 2.47
C GLY A 63 11.36 -9.59 1.40
N ALA A 64 11.32 -9.20 0.12
CA ALA A 64 11.49 -10.12 -1.01
C ALA A 64 12.96 -10.51 -1.27
N ILE A 65 13.92 -9.97 -0.53
CA ILE A 65 15.36 -10.24 -0.71
C ILE A 65 15.90 -10.94 0.53
N ALA A 66 16.66 -12.02 0.34
CA ALA A 66 17.32 -12.75 1.43
C ALA A 66 18.76 -13.12 1.06
N VAL A 67 19.63 -13.28 2.06
CA VAL A 67 20.97 -13.87 1.85
C VAL A 67 20.86 -15.38 1.96
N ASP A 68 21.03 -16.06 0.83
CA ASP A 68 21.15 -17.51 0.77
C ASP A 68 22.51 -17.93 1.37
N GLN A 69 22.45 -18.73 2.44
CA GLN A 69 23.64 -19.16 3.18
C GLN A 69 24.46 -20.22 2.42
N ALA A 70 23.82 -21.03 1.57
CA ALA A 70 24.50 -22.04 0.78
C ALA A 70 25.25 -21.42 -0.41
N LEU A 71 24.61 -20.45 -1.08
CA LEU A 71 25.24 -19.69 -2.17
C LEU A 71 26.20 -18.62 -1.65
N GLY A 72 25.99 -18.16 -0.41
CA GLY A 72 26.67 -16.99 0.16
C GLY A 72 26.37 -15.73 -0.66
N ARG A 73 25.16 -15.60 -1.20
CA ARG A 73 24.72 -14.50 -2.07
C ARG A 73 23.30 -14.10 -1.74
N ALA A 74 22.97 -12.84 -2.00
CA ALA A 74 21.60 -12.39 -1.94
C ALA A 74 20.80 -12.90 -3.14
N VAL A 75 19.56 -13.30 -2.90
CA VAL A 75 18.59 -13.79 -3.87
C VAL A 75 17.29 -13.01 -3.71
N VAL A 76 16.53 -12.88 -4.80
CA VAL A 76 15.24 -12.21 -4.81
C VAL A 76 14.15 -13.25 -5.00
N ASN A 77 13.13 -13.22 -4.14
CA ASN A 77 11.88 -13.94 -4.35
C ASN A 77 11.06 -13.18 -5.41
N GLU A 78 11.04 -13.72 -6.62
CA GLU A 78 10.36 -13.10 -7.75
C GLU A 78 8.84 -13.04 -7.57
N ASP A 79 8.24 -13.96 -6.81
CA ASP A 79 6.79 -13.95 -6.58
C ASP A 79 6.40 -12.83 -5.61
N GLU A 80 7.23 -12.57 -4.60
CA GLU A 80 7.02 -11.54 -3.58
C GLU A 80 7.54 -10.14 -3.99
N CYS A 81 8.45 -10.06 -4.96
CA CYS A 81 8.95 -8.79 -5.46
C CYS A 81 7.87 -8.04 -6.25
N VAL A 82 7.57 -6.81 -5.83
CA VAL A 82 6.56 -5.93 -6.45
C VAL A 82 7.17 -4.92 -7.43
N GLU A 83 8.45 -5.08 -7.79
CA GLU A 83 9.16 -4.18 -8.72
C GLU A 83 9.12 -2.69 -8.30
N CYS A 84 9.18 -2.40 -7.00
CA CYS A 84 9.25 -1.03 -6.48
C CYS A 84 10.60 -0.33 -6.68
N TYR A 85 11.64 -1.09 -7.04
CA TYR A 85 13.01 -0.62 -7.29
C TYR A 85 13.68 0.11 -6.11
N ALA A 86 13.10 0.05 -4.91
CA ALA A 86 13.64 0.66 -3.69
C ALA A 86 15.06 0.16 -3.38
N CYS A 87 15.33 -1.14 -3.57
CA CYS A 87 16.66 -1.70 -3.36
C CYS A 87 17.70 -1.20 -4.38
N TYR A 88 17.29 -0.76 -5.56
CA TYR A 88 18.22 -0.24 -6.57
C TYR A 88 18.41 1.27 -6.46
N ARG A 89 17.30 2.02 -6.32
CA ARG A 89 17.30 3.49 -6.32
C ARG A 89 17.54 4.11 -4.94
N GLY A 90 17.09 3.42 -3.90
CA GLY A 90 17.25 3.87 -2.52
C GLY A 90 18.61 3.53 -1.91
N MET A 91 19.55 3.02 -2.71
CA MET A 91 20.90 2.70 -2.26
C MET A 91 21.98 3.34 -3.14
N SER A 92 23.02 3.89 -2.50
CA SER A 92 24.27 4.33 -3.12
C SER A 92 25.06 3.13 -3.67
N GLN A 93 25.74 3.32 -4.81
CA GLN A 93 26.39 2.25 -5.58
C GLN A 93 27.90 2.53 -5.71
N GLU A 94 28.74 1.85 -4.93
CA GLU A 94 30.17 2.22 -4.76
C GLU A 94 31.16 1.49 -5.69
N HIS A 95 30.68 0.51 -6.47
CA HIS A 95 31.47 -0.16 -7.52
C HIS A 95 32.83 -0.75 -7.10
N LEU A 96 33.03 -1.05 -5.81
CA LEU A 96 34.28 -1.61 -5.30
C LEU A 96 34.57 -3.01 -5.88
N PRO A 97 35.85 -3.40 -5.99
CA PRO A 97 36.22 -4.73 -6.47
C PRO A 97 35.65 -5.84 -5.56
N PRO A 98 34.80 -6.77 -6.08
CA PRO A 98 34.15 -7.78 -5.24
C PRO A 98 35.12 -8.68 -4.47
N ALA A 99 36.26 -9.02 -5.07
CA ALA A 99 37.29 -9.84 -4.43
C ALA A 99 37.90 -9.14 -3.21
N LEU A 100 38.21 -7.84 -3.33
CA LEU A 100 38.75 -7.03 -2.24
C LEU A 100 37.74 -6.93 -1.09
N VAL A 101 36.49 -6.58 -1.38
CA VAL A 101 35.43 -6.46 -0.36
C VAL A 101 35.22 -7.78 0.38
N ARG A 102 35.21 -8.91 -0.34
CA ARG A 102 35.11 -10.25 0.29
C ARG A 102 36.32 -10.56 1.17
N ALA A 103 37.54 -10.21 0.75
CA ALA A 103 38.76 -10.43 1.52
C ALA A 103 38.76 -9.60 2.81
N VAL A 104 38.45 -8.31 2.73
CA VAL A 104 38.36 -7.41 3.89
C VAL A 104 37.30 -7.90 4.87
N ARG A 105 36.10 -8.27 4.39
CA ARG A 105 35.03 -8.79 5.27
C ARG A 105 35.40 -10.11 5.93
N ARG A 106 36.14 -10.99 5.23
CA ARG A 106 36.66 -12.24 5.81
C ARG A 106 37.67 -11.96 6.92
N ALA A 107 38.60 -11.03 6.70
CA ALA A 107 39.56 -10.60 7.71
C ALA A 107 38.85 -9.97 8.92
N ALA A 108 37.96 -9.01 8.70
CA ALA A 108 37.16 -8.37 9.75
C ALA A 108 36.40 -9.40 10.61
N ARG A 109 35.77 -10.40 9.97
CA ARG A 109 35.10 -11.50 10.68
C ARG A 109 36.05 -12.31 11.56
N ALA A 110 37.27 -12.58 11.11
CA ALA A 110 38.27 -13.32 11.89
C ALA A 110 38.67 -12.56 13.17
N PHE A 111 38.75 -11.23 13.10
CA PHE A 111 39.01 -10.35 14.25
C PHE A 111 37.76 -10.01 15.07
N ARG A 112 36.60 -10.62 14.77
CA ARG A 112 35.28 -10.27 15.35
C ARG A 112 34.93 -8.78 15.23
N PHE A 113 35.52 -8.11 14.25
CA PHE A 113 35.18 -6.73 13.93
C PHE A 113 33.89 -6.72 13.10
N ARG A 114 32.81 -6.22 13.71
CA ARG A 114 31.54 -5.97 13.00
C ARG A 114 31.58 -4.54 12.47
N PHE A 115 31.86 -4.42 11.18
CA PHE A 115 31.58 -3.22 10.43
C PHE A 115 30.10 -3.22 10.09
N ASP A 116 29.35 -2.23 10.60
CA ASP A 116 27.94 -2.01 10.28
C ASP A 116 27.87 -0.86 9.27
N PRO A 117 28.01 -1.14 7.96
CA PRO A 117 27.92 -0.09 6.95
C PRO A 117 26.53 0.54 6.99
N GLU A 118 26.42 1.78 6.51
CA GLU A 118 25.12 2.41 6.29
C GLU A 118 24.25 1.47 5.41
N PRO A 119 23.00 1.20 5.82
CA PRO A 119 22.17 0.14 5.23
C PRO A 119 21.75 0.43 3.79
N ASP A 120 22.04 1.64 3.30
CA ASP A 120 21.72 2.18 1.99
C ASP A 120 22.90 2.12 1.01
N VAL A 121 23.91 1.28 1.24
CA VAL A 121 25.05 1.13 0.30
C VAL A 121 25.13 -0.27 -0.31
N CYS A 122 25.20 -0.35 -1.65
CA CYS A 122 25.67 -1.54 -2.35
C CYS A 122 27.16 -1.37 -2.69
N PRO A 123 28.08 -2.05 -1.99
CA PRO A 123 29.51 -1.78 -2.12
C PRO A 123 30.07 -2.13 -3.51
N THR A 124 29.43 -3.07 -4.21
CA THR A 124 29.93 -3.63 -5.46
C THR A 124 28.99 -3.37 -6.64
N ALA A 125 27.93 -2.60 -6.41
CA ALA A 125 26.84 -2.37 -7.34
C ALA A 125 26.30 -3.63 -8.04
N ALA A 126 25.94 -4.63 -7.22
CA ALA A 126 25.52 -5.95 -7.68
C ALA A 126 24.05 -6.03 -8.12
N LEU A 127 23.26 -4.98 -7.92
CA LEU A 127 21.85 -4.95 -8.30
C LEU A 127 21.72 -4.33 -9.69
N THR A 128 21.08 -5.04 -10.61
CA THR A 128 20.84 -4.56 -11.97
C THR A 128 19.34 -4.57 -12.28
N PRO A 129 18.79 -3.44 -12.73
CA PRO A 129 17.44 -3.42 -13.26
C PRO A 129 17.42 -4.19 -14.57
N VAL A 130 16.25 -4.74 -14.89
CA VAL A 130 16.01 -5.51 -16.09
C VAL A 130 14.78 -4.97 -16.78
N GLU A 131 14.66 -5.28 -18.07
CA GLU A 131 13.48 -4.96 -18.83
C GLU A 131 12.30 -5.83 -18.35
N LEU A 132 11.18 -5.17 -18.05
CA LEU A 132 9.96 -5.81 -17.61
C LEU A 132 9.07 -6.05 -18.83
N ALA A 133 8.53 -7.26 -18.96
CA ALA A 133 7.48 -7.55 -19.92
C ALA A 133 6.12 -7.57 -19.22
N TRP A 134 5.06 -7.41 -20.00
CA TRP A 134 3.69 -7.67 -19.55
C TRP A 134 3.54 -9.15 -19.09
N PRO A 135 2.81 -9.48 -18.01
CA PRO A 135 2.02 -8.61 -17.12
C PRO A 135 2.81 -7.95 -15.98
N ARG A 136 4.09 -8.29 -15.84
CA ARG A 136 4.94 -7.85 -14.71
C ARG A 136 5.18 -6.34 -14.66
N LEU A 137 5.04 -5.65 -15.79
CA LEU A 137 5.02 -4.18 -15.86
C LEU A 137 4.03 -3.56 -14.86
N VAL A 138 2.89 -4.21 -14.63
CA VAL A 138 1.86 -3.74 -13.68
C VAL A 138 2.41 -3.66 -12.26
N ARG A 139 3.28 -4.60 -11.85
CA ARG A 139 3.91 -4.55 -10.52
C ARG A 139 4.59 -3.21 -10.29
N ARG A 140 5.40 -2.81 -11.26
CA ARG A 140 6.16 -1.56 -11.21
C ARG A 140 5.25 -0.34 -11.23
N ALA A 141 4.24 -0.31 -12.10
CA ALA A 141 3.29 0.81 -12.17
C ALA A 141 2.64 1.11 -10.81
N PHE A 142 2.25 0.08 -10.05
CA PHE A 142 1.60 0.26 -8.74
C PHE A 142 2.57 0.33 -7.54
N SER A 143 3.89 0.21 -7.76
CA SER A 143 4.85 0.05 -6.65
C SER A 143 6.07 0.96 -6.72
N ASP A 144 6.51 1.37 -7.91
CA ASP A 144 7.60 2.33 -8.11
C ASP A 144 7.03 3.76 -8.06
N PRO A 145 7.36 4.57 -7.05
CA PRO A 145 6.77 5.90 -6.87
C PRO A 145 7.13 6.90 -7.98
N VAL A 146 8.09 6.57 -8.85
CA VAL A 146 8.56 7.45 -9.93
C VAL A 146 7.93 7.10 -11.27
N VAL A 147 7.21 5.97 -11.38
CA VAL A 147 6.56 5.56 -12.62
C VAL A 147 5.13 6.09 -12.64
N PRO A 148 4.75 6.92 -13.62
CA PRO A 148 3.36 7.32 -13.79
C PRO A 148 2.53 6.16 -14.35
N HIS A 149 1.23 6.16 -14.08
CA HIS A 149 0.31 5.25 -14.77
C HIS A 149 0.00 5.80 -16.16
N GLU A 150 0.31 5.03 -17.21
CA GLU A 150 0.10 5.42 -18.61
C GLU A 150 -1.34 5.83 -18.91
N SER A 151 -2.32 5.24 -18.22
CA SER A 151 -3.75 5.51 -18.43
C SER A 151 -4.27 6.81 -17.79
N THR A 152 -3.59 7.35 -16.78
CA THR A 152 -4.08 8.54 -16.04
C THR A 152 -3.18 9.76 -16.21
N GLY A 153 -1.92 9.59 -16.65
CA GLY A 153 -0.95 10.68 -16.78
C GLY A 153 -0.53 11.31 -15.44
N VAL A 154 -1.03 10.80 -14.31
CA VAL A 154 -0.73 11.26 -12.95
C VAL A 154 0.27 10.30 -12.32
N ALA A 155 1.31 10.86 -11.69
CA ALA A 155 2.25 10.10 -10.88
C ALA A 155 1.59 9.77 -9.52
N GLY A 156 1.40 8.49 -9.21
CA GLY A 156 0.83 8.06 -7.93
C GLY A 156 -0.11 6.85 -8.07
N ARG A 157 -0.41 6.20 -6.94
CA ARG A 157 -1.22 4.95 -6.89
C ARG A 157 -2.74 5.21 -6.90
N GLY A 158 -3.10 6.49 -7.00
CA GLY A 158 -4.44 7.05 -7.15
C GLY A 158 -4.37 8.28 -8.05
N THR A 159 -5.50 8.90 -8.34
CA THR A 159 -5.65 10.14 -9.10
C THR A 159 -5.53 11.40 -8.21
N GLU A 160 -5.85 12.57 -8.76
CA GLU A 160 -5.99 13.85 -8.02
C GLU A 160 -7.38 14.00 -7.35
N GLU A 161 -8.09 12.88 -7.13
CA GLU A 161 -9.51 12.63 -6.76
C GLU A 161 -10.35 13.74 -6.05
N VAL A 162 -11.12 13.35 -5.01
CA VAL A 162 -11.84 14.18 -4.04
C VAL A 162 -10.99 15.33 -3.50
N LYS A 163 -9.67 15.19 -3.57
CA LYS A 163 -8.69 16.23 -3.27
C LYS A 163 -8.93 17.50 -4.08
N THR A 164 -9.54 17.41 -5.26
CA THR A 164 -9.89 18.52 -6.15
C THR A 164 -11.41 18.64 -6.34
N ASN A 165 -12.23 18.11 -5.42
CA ASN A 165 -13.70 18.13 -5.57
C ASN A 165 -14.29 19.54 -5.65
N ASP A 166 -13.62 20.53 -5.06
CA ASP A 166 -13.97 21.96 -5.18
C ASP A 166 -13.81 22.51 -6.60
N VAL A 167 -12.95 21.89 -7.41
CA VAL A 167 -12.76 22.23 -8.83
C VAL A 167 -13.58 21.32 -9.74
N THR A 168 -13.66 20.02 -9.43
CA THR A 168 -14.21 18.99 -10.32
C THR A 168 -15.68 18.68 -10.08
N GLY A 169 -16.20 18.90 -8.86
CA GLY A 169 -17.60 18.62 -8.52
C GLY A 169 -17.97 17.14 -8.57
N ARG A 170 -16.99 16.25 -8.43
CA ARG A 170 -17.14 14.81 -8.65
C ARG A 170 -18.11 14.13 -7.67
N VAL A 171 -18.11 14.56 -6.41
CA VAL A 171 -19.05 14.14 -5.37
C VAL A 171 -20.00 15.30 -5.09
N GLY A 172 -21.24 15.15 -5.54
CA GLY A 172 -22.30 16.15 -5.38
C GLY A 172 -23.05 16.06 -4.05
N PRO A 173 -24.02 16.97 -3.82
CA PRO A 173 -24.95 16.86 -2.70
C PRO A 173 -25.69 15.51 -2.71
N GLY A 174 -25.77 14.83 -1.57
CA GLY A 174 -26.45 13.54 -1.46
C GLY A 174 -25.66 12.34 -1.98
N GLU A 175 -24.44 12.55 -2.51
CA GLU A 175 -23.54 11.49 -2.96
C GLU A 175 -22.40 11.25 -1.95
N ALA A 176 -21.78 10.08 -2.05
CA ALA A 176 -20.58 9.71 -1.32
C ALA A 176 -19.54 9.09 -2.27
N GLY A 177 -18.29 9.55 -2.15
CA GLY A 177 -17.13 8.94 -2.78
C GLY A 177 -16.38 8.04 -1.79
N PHE A 178 -15.90 6.91 -2.26
CA PHE A 178 -15.06 5.99 -1.50
C PHE A 178 -13.68 5.85 -2.13
N THR A 179 -12.70 5.69 -1.25
CA THR A 179 -11.32 5.35 -1.57
C THR A 179 -11.01 4.05 -0.81
N VAL A 180 -11.00 2.93 -1.51
CA VAL A 180 -10.69 1.62 -0.92
C VAL A 180 -9.25 1.28 -1.29
N GLU A 181 -8.34 1.46 -0.33
CA GLU A 181 -6.92 1.19 -0.50
C GLU A 181 -6.58 -0.23 -0.04
N PHE A 182 -5.82 -0.94 -0.86
CA PHE A 182 -5.32 -2.29 -0.62
C PHE A 182 -3.80 -2.29 -0.50
N GLY A 183 -3.26 -3.13 0.37
CA GLY A 183 -1.81 -3.35 0.46
C GLY A 183 -1.06 -2.37 1.36
N ARG A 184 0.03 -2.87 1.91
CA ARG A 184 0.98 -2.15 2.78
C ARG A 184 2.39 -2.73 2.57
N PRO A 185 3.47 -1.97 2.83
CA PRO A 185 4.82 -2.53 2.92
C PRO A 185 4.84 -3.81 3.79
N GLY A 186 5.55 -4.83 3.32
CA GLY A 186 5.67 -6.14 3.96
C GLY A 186 4.55 -7.13 3.62
N ILE A 187 3.38 -6.66 3.18
CA ILE A 187 2.22 -7.52 2.88
C ILE A 187 1.89 -7.48 1.39
N GLY A 188 1.78 -6.29 0.80
CA GLY A 188 1.33 -6.07 -0.57
C GLY A 188 -0.11 -6.53 -0.79
N VAL A 189 -0.51 -6.67 -2.06
CA VAL A 189 -1.80 -7.26 -2.46
C VAL A 189 -1.68 -7.88 -3.85
N ARG A 190 -2.47 -8.91 -4.15
CA ARG A 190 -2.60 -9.44 -5.52
C ARG A 190 -3.88 -8.95 -6.17
N PHE A 191 -3.87 -8.82 -7.49
CA PHE A 191 -5.07 -8.40 -8.22
C PHE A 191 -6.25 -9.36 -8.05
N ARG A 192 -6.04 -10.66 -7.81
CA ARG A 192 -7.12 -11.60 -7.48
C ARG A 192 -7.90 -11.20 -6.21
N ASP A 193 -7.22 -10.63 -5.23
CA ASP A 193 -7.84 -10.18 -3.98
C ASP A 193 -8.64 -8.90 -4.22
N ILE A 194 -8.06 -7.97 -4.99
CA ILE A 194 -8.76 -6.75 -5.42
C ILE A 194 -10.00 -7.13 -6.23
N ALA A 195 -9.87 -8.06 -7.19
CA ALA A 195 -10.96 -8.54 -8.04
C ALA A 195 -12.11 -9.17 -7.23
N ARG A 196 -11.79 -9.90 -6.15
CA ARG A 196 -12.79 -10.44 -5.23
C ARG A 196 -13.60 -9.31 -4.58
N VAL A 197 -12.93 -8.27 -4.09
CA VAL A 197 -13.58 -7.13 -3.45
C VAL A 197 -14.36 -6.28 -4.44
N THR A 198 -13.81 -5.98 -5.62
CA THR A 198 -14.50 -5.19 -6.65
C THR A 198 -15.76 -5.88 -7.18
N ARG A 199 -15.72 -7.20 -7.41
CA ARG A 199 -16.92 -7.99 -7.79
C ARG A 199 -17.99 -8.01 -6.70
N ALA A 200 -17.61 -7.95 -5.42
CA ALA A 200 -18.56 -7.85 -4.33
C ALA A 200 -19.21 -6.45 -4.30
N LEU A 201 -18.39 -5.40 -4.43
CA LEU A 201 -18.84 -4.01 -4.46
C LEU A 201 -19.74 -3.68 -5.67
N ALA A 202 -19.44 -4.22 -6.85
CA ALA A 202 -20.26 -4.00 -8.05
C ALA A 202 -21.76 -4.37 -7.84
N ARG A 203 -22.05 -5.31 -6.94
CA ARG A 203 -23.41 -5.76 -6.61
C ARG A 203 -24.19 -4.80 -5.72
N THR A 204 -23.54 -3.79 -5.13
CA THR A 204 -24.19 -2.80 -4.25
C THR A 204 -24.72 -1.58 -4.99
N GLY A 205 -24.64 -1.57 -6.34
CA GLY A 205 -25.12 -0.46 -7.17
C GLY A 205 -24.23 0.78 -7.13
N ILE A 206 -22.94 0.58 -6.90
CA ILE A 206 -21.89 1.61 -6.98
C ILE A 206 -21.47 1.85 -8.43
N SER A 207 -20.80 2.96 -8.69
CA SER A 207 -20.06 3.20 -9.94
C SER A 207 -18.58 3.33 -9.65
N PHE A 208 -17.73 2.52 -10.30
CA PHE A 208 -16.29 2.71 -10.24
C PHE A 208 -15.87 3.95 -11.01
N GLU A 209 -14.82 4.61 -10.51
CA GLU A 209 -14.28 5.77 -11.20
C GLU A 209 -13.58 5.41 -12.50
N THR A 210 -13.98 6.05 -13.58
CA THR A 210 -13.41 5.84 -14.92
C THR A 210 -11.93 6.22 -15.02
N MET A 211 -11.52 7.30 -14.36
CA MET A 211 -10.15 7.79 -14.39
C MET A 211 -9.23 7.16 -13.35
N ASN A 212 -9.61 6.05 -12.70
CA ASN A 212 -8.79 5.35 -11.71
C ASN A 212 -7.88 4.27 -12.34
N PRO A 213 -6.60 4.13 -11.92
CA PRO A 213 -5.68 3.14 -12.49
C PRO A 213 -6.11 1.67 -12.38
N VAL A 214 -6.89 1.30 -11.37
CA VAL A 214 -7.41 -0.08 -11.25
C VAL A 214 -8.59 -0.27 -12.18
N THR A 215 -9.48 0.72 -12.27
CA THR A 215 -10.63 0.67 -13.20
C THR A 215 -10.19 0.56 -14.66
N SER A 216 -9.09 1.21 -15.07
CA SER A 216 -8.55 1.08 -16.43
C SER A 216 -8.02 -0.32 -16.75
N LEU A 217 -7.81 -1.16 -15.73
CA LEU A 217 -7.43 -2.57 -15.86
C LEU A 217 -8.61 -3.53 -15.72
N MET A 218 -9.84 -3.01 -15.59
CA MET A 218 -11.05 -3.83 -15.58
C MET A 218 -11.46 -4.22 -17.00
N SER A 219 -11.75 -5.50 -17.19
CA SER A 219 -12.39 -6.00 -18.42
C SER A 219 -13.87 -5.64 -18.46
N ASP A 220 -14.52 -5.57 -17.30
CA ASP A 220 -15.90 -5.11 -17.14
C ASP A 220 -16.04 -4.31 -15.84
N PRO A 221 -16.00 -2.96 -15.92
CA PRO A 221 -16.20 -2.11 -14.75
C PRO A 221 -17.57 -2.29 -14.09
N ALA A 222 -18.65 -2.55 -14.84
CA ALA A 222 -19.99 -2.69 -14.27
C ALA A 222 -20.11 -3.95 -13.39
N ARG A 223 -19.34 -4.99 -13.70
CA ARG A 223 -19.23 -6.21 -12.88
C ARG A 223 -18.06 -6.18 -11.89
N GLY A 224 -17.22 -5.14 -11.93
CA GLY A 224 -15.99 -5.05 -11.14
C GLY A 224 -14.97 -6.13 -11.50
N GLU A 225 -14.96 -6.60 -12.75
CA GLU A 225 -14.07 -7.66 -13.22
C GLU A 225 -12.75 -7.09 -13.69
N ILE A 226 -11.66 -7.53 -13.06
CA ILE A 226 -10.29 -7.22 -13.45
C ILE A 226 -9.84 -8.25 -14.48
N ARG A 227 -9.08 -7.80 -15.50
CA ARG A 227 -8.51 -8.65 -16.54
C ARG A 227 -7.76 -9.87 -15.96
N GLU A 228 -7.97 -11.03 -16.56
CA GLU A 228 -7.53 -12.31 -15.99
C GLU A 228 -6.01 -12.50 -15.97
N ASP A 229 -5.32 -11.93 -16.96
CA ASP A 229 -3.87 -12.08 -17.17
C ASP A 229 -3.00 -11.32 -16.16
N ILE A 230 -3.59 -10.54 -15.25
CA ILE A 230 -2.87 -9.85 -14.16
C ILE A 230 -3.23 -10.34 -12.78
N LEU A 231 -4.20 -11.25 -12.62
CA LEU A 231 -4.77 -11.60 -11.30
C LEU A 231 -3.71 -12.13 -10.32
N ASP A 232 -2.67 -12.77 -10.84
CA ASP A 232 -1.57 -13.31 -10.05
C ASP A 232 -0.45 -12.31 -9.75
N GLU A 233 -0.45 -11.15 -10.38
CA GLU A 233 0.55 -10.11 -10.13
C GLU A 233 0.39 -9.50 -8.74
N LYS A 234 1.52 -9.40 -8.02
CA LYS A 234 1.59 -8.81 -6.68
C LYS A 234 2.11 -7.37 -6.78
N ILE A 235 1.40 -6.45 -6.14
CA ILE A 235 1.73 -5.02 -6.08
C ILE A 235 1.90 -4.55 -4.63
N LEU A 236 2.55 -3.40 -4.44
CA LEU A 236 2.74 -2.80 -3.13
C LEU A 236 1.42 -2.30 -2.53
N SER A 237 0.70 -1.45 -3.27
CA SER A 237 -0.64 -1.01 -2.92
C SER A 237 -1.40 -0.51 -4.14
N ALA A 238 -2.73 -0.52 -4.06
CA ALA A 238 -3.61 0.07 -5.06
C ALA A 238 -4.82 0.71 -4.39
N ILE A 239 -5.39 1.71 -5.04
CA ILE A 239 -6.61 2.38 -4.60
C ILE A 239 -7.69 2.11 -5.63
N VAL A 240 -8.81 1.57 -5.19
CA VAL A 240 -10.05 1.52 -5.97
C VAL A 240 -10.95 2.65 -5.51
N GLU A 241 -11.38 3.47 -6.46
CA GLU A 241 -12.30 4.56 -6.21
C GLU A 241 -13.68 4.23 -6.74
N LEU A 242 -14.71 4.57 -5.97
CA LEU A 242 -16.09 4.41 -6.38
C LEU A 242 -16.97 5.54 -5.84
N LYS A 243 -18.12 5.72 -6.48
CA LYS A 243 -19.16 6.66 -6.09
C LYS A 243 -20.47 5.92 -5.86
N THR A 244 -21.27 6.44 -4.94
CA THR A 244 -22.61 5.94 -4.59
C THR A 244 -23.47 7.05 -4.01
N ASP A 245 -24.77 6.80 -3.87
CA ASP A 245 -25.65 7.64 -3.07
C ASP A 245 -25.30 7.53 -1.57
N LEU A 246 -25.49 8.62 -0.83
CA LEU A 246 -25.20 8.68 0.60
C LEU A 246 -26.01 7.64 1.38
N GLY A 247 -27.26 7.39 1.00
CA GLY A 247 -28.11 6.35 1.62
C GLY A 247 -27.60 4.91 1.44
N ARG A 248 -26.72 4.65 0.47
CA ARG A 248 -26.12 3.33 0.18
C ARG A 248 -24.76 3.12 0.83
N VAL A 249 -24.21 4.13 1.53
CA VAL A 249 -22.95 4.01 2.28
C VAL A 249 -22.93 2.79 3.22
N PRO A 250 -23.99 2.49 4.00
CA PRO A 250 -24.04 1.30 4.84
C PRO A 250 -23.83 -0.02 4.07
N ASP A 251 -24.44 -0.15 2.88
CA ASP A 251 -24.34 -1.38 2.08
C ASP A 251 -22.91 -1.63 1.60
N VAL A 252 -22.21 -0.55 1.19
CA VAL A 252 -20.80 -0.60 0.80
C VAL A 252 -19.93 -1.01 1.99
N LEU A 253 -20.12 -0.38 3.16
CA LEU A 253 -19.32 -0.66 4.36
C LEU A 253 -19.52 -2.09 4.88
N ARG A 254 -20.78 -2.58 4.89
CA ARG A 254 -21.09 -3.96 5.29
C ARG A 254 -20.50 -4.96 4.31
N THR A 255 -20.55 -4.68 3.01
CA THR A 255 -19.93 -5.51 1.98
C THR A 255 -18.41 -5.59 2.16
N LEU A 256 -17.76 -4.44 2.39
CA LEU A 256 -16.32 -4.39 2.69
C LEU A 256 -15.97 -5.18 3.95
N ARG A 257 -16.75 -5.03 5.02
CA ARG A 257 -16.57 -5.77 6.28
C ARG A 257 -16.74 -7.28 6.09
N ALA A 258 -17.67 -7.70 5.25
CA ALA A 258 -17.94 -9.11 4.96
C ALA A 258 -16.82 -9.76 4.13
N VAL A 259 -16.27 -9.06 3.13
CA VAL A 259 -15.24 -9.61 2.22
C VAL A 259 -13.81 -9.46 2.76
N ALA A 260 -13.55 -8.52 3.67
CA ALA A 260 -12.21 -8.28 4.22
C ALA A 260 -11.51 -9.53 4.80
N PRO A 261 -12.20 -10.47 5.51
CA PRO A 261 -11.58 -11.70 6.00
C PRO A 261 -11.19 -12.70 4.91
N GLU A 262 -11.69 -12.52 3.68
CA GLU A 262 -11.44 -13.43 2.56
C GLU A 262 -10.20 -13.07 1.75
N VAL A 263 -9.49 -11.98 2.09
CA VAL A 263 -8.32 -11.52 1.34
C VAL A 263 -7.08 -11.44 2.23
N ASP A 264 -5.92 -11.81 1.68
CA ASP A 264 -4.64 -11.81 2.40
C ASP A 264 -3.92 -10.47 2.29
N THR A 265 -4.61 -9.38 2.66
CA THR A 265 -4.04 -8.03 2.65
C THR A 265 -4.68 -7.12 3.70
N VAL A 266 -4.19 -5.88 3.80
CA VAL A 266 -4.82 -4.82 4.57
C VAL A 266 -5.70 -4.00 3.65
N ILE A 267 -6.95 -3.77 4.06
CA ILE A 267 -7.87 -2.83 3.42
C ILE A 267 -7.99 -1.58 4.32
N SER A 268 -7.80 -0.40 3.74
CA SER A 268 -8.07 0.89 4.39
C SER A 268 -9.14 1.63 3.60
N VAL A 269 -10.14 2.18 4.29
CA VAL A 269 -11.31 2.79 3.66
C VAL A 269 -11.36 4.27 4.00
N GLY A 270 -11.41 5.12 2.97
CA GLY A 270 -11.79 6.52 3.06
C GLY A 270 -13.17 6.72 2.48
N VAL A 271 -13.99 7.55 3.13
CA VAL A 271 -15.30 7.97 2.62
C VAL A 271 -15.37 9.48 2.67
N ALA A 272 -15.88 10.08 1.60
CA ALA A 272 -16.03 11.51 1.49
C ALA A 272 -17.42 11.87 0.99
N ALA A 273 -17.97 12.95 1.52
CA ALA A 273 -19.23 13.53 1.10
C ALA A 273 -19.10 15.05 1.11
N ARG A 274 -19.96 15.72 0.35
CA ARG A 274 -20.05 17.18 0.39
C ARG A 274 -20.57 17.62 1.77
N CYS A 275 -19.91 18.60 2.37
CA CYS A 275 -20.37 19.23 3.60
C CYS A 275 -21.41 20.32 3.29
N ASP A 276 -22.27 20.61 4.25
CA ASP A 276 -23.15 21.78 4.21
C ASP A 276 -22.39 23.08 4.60
N GLU A 277 -23.10 24.19 4.66
CA GLU A 277 -22.56 25.52 5.01
C GLU A 277 -21.95 25.59 6.42
N ARG A 278 -22.35 24.68 7.31
CA ARG A 278 -21.82 24.58 8.68
C ARG A 278 -20.59 23.67 8.75
N GLY A 279 -20.26 23.00 7.65
CA GLY A 279 -19.22 21.99 7.59
C GLY A 279 -19.70 20.62 8.06
N ASP A 280 -21.00 20.43 8.28
CA ASP A 280 -21.58 19.16 8.73
C ASP A 280 -21.90 18.25 7.53
N THR A 281 -22.04 16.95 7.80
CA THR A 281 -22.41 15.99 6.76
C THR A 281 -23.21 14.82 7.35
N PRO A 282 -24.29 14.35 6.70
CA PRO A 282 -25.02 13.17 7.16
C PRO A 282 -24.19 11.89 7.10
N LEU A 283 -23.04 11.91 6.42
CA LEU A 283 -22.09 10.81 6.40
C LEU A 283 -21.61 10.44 7.82
N GLU A 284 -21.41 11.42 8.71
CA GLU A 284 -20.91 11.14 10.05
C GLU A 284 -21.84 10.25 10.86
N ASP A 285 -23.15 10.54 10.80
CA ASP A 285 -24.16 9.76 11.50
C ASP A 285 -24.26 8.34 10.96
N LEU A 286 -24.14 8.18 9.63
CA LEU A 286 -24.12 6.87 8.98
C LEU A 286 -22.90 6.03 9.43
N LEU A 287 -21.72 6.65 9.50
CA LEU A 287 -20.50 5.97 9.96
C LEU A 287 -20.63 5.53 11.43
N ARG A 288 -21.16 6.40 12.30
CA ARG A 288 -21.40 6.06 13.72
C ARG A 288 -22.43 4.94 13.86
N ALA A 289 -23.51 4.97 13.08
CA ALA A 289 -24.54 3.93 13.11
C ALA A 289 -24.01 2.56 12.67
N GLU A 290 -23.07 2.52 11.72
CA GLU A 290 -22.37 1.30 11.30
C GLU A 290 -21.22 0.87 12.25
N GLY A 291 -21.01 1.62 13.33
CA GLY A 291 -20.03 1.34 14.37
C GLY A 291 -18.58 1.65 13.98
N TRP A 292 -18.36 2.60 13.06
CA TRP A 292 -17.02 3.01 12.64
C TRP A 292 -16.52 4.21 13.45
N GLU A 293 -15.29 4.11 13.94
CA GLU A 293 -14.52 5.28 14.35
C GLU A 293 -13.91 5.94 13.10
N PHE A 294 -14.01 7.26 13.01
CA PHE A 294 -13.50 8.01 11.87
C PHE A 294 -12.86 9.33 12.31
N TRP A 295 -12.00 9.86 11.45
CA TRP A 295 -11.35 11.14 11.60
C TRP A 295 -11.46 11.92 10.31
N ARG A 296 -11.70 13.23 10.39
CA ARG A 296 -11.66 14.11 9.22
C ARG A 296 -10.20 14.30 8.81
N GLY A 297 -9.77 13.60 7.77
CA GLY A 297 -8.39 13.66 7.27
C GLY A 297 -8.15 14.83 6.32
N LYS A 298 -9.10 15.13 5.44
CA LYS A 298 -8.98 16.21 4.45
C LYS A 298 -10.32 16.90 4.22
N THR A 299 -10.30 18.23 4.23
CA THR A 299 -11.45 19.08 3.93
C THR A 299 -11.07 20.01 2.78
N ASN A 300 -11.86 20.01 1.71
CA ASN A 300 -11.73 21.00 0.65
C ASN A 300 -12.36 22.30 1.12
N LEU A 301 -11.60 23.40 1.08
CA LEU A 301 -12.04 24.71 1.58
C LEU A 301 -12.91 25.48 0.59
N GLY A 302 -13.13 24.96 -0.62
CA GLY A 302 -13.90 25.65 -1.66
C GLY A 302 -13.18 26.84 -2.30
N LEU A 303 -11.85 26.88 -2.21
CA LEU A 303 -11.03 27.98 -2.75
C LEU A 303 -10.66 27.79 -4.23
N GLY A 304 -10.84 26.58 -4.76
CA GLY A 304 -10.64 26.29 -6.17
C GLY A 304 -11.64 27.00 -7.08
N ARG A 305 -11.24 27.27 -8.32
CA ARG A 305 -12.15 27.79 -9.36
C ARG A 305 -12.93 26.62 -9.96
N PRO A 306 -14.26 26.52 -9.79
CA PRO A 306 -15.02 25.37 -10.27
C PRO A 306 -15.00 25.28 -11.80
N LEU A 307 -14.81 24.07 -12.32
CA LEU A 307 -14.97 23.71 -13.74
C LEU A 307 -16.37 23.16 -14.04
N PHE A 308 -17.19 22.94 -13.00
CA PHE A 308 -18.56 22.49 -13.09
C PHE A 308 -19.52 23.62 -12.69
N ARG A 309 -20.80 23.49 -13.06
CA ARG A 309 -21.87 24.35 -12.55
C ARG A 309 -22.53 23.63 -11.38
N GLU A 310 -22.67 24.32 -10.26
CA GLU A 310 -23.50 23.82 -9.17
C GLU A 310 -24.95 23.81 -9.64
N VAL A 311 -25.64 22.69 -9.43
CA VAL A 311 -27.09 22.64 -9.60
C VAL A 311 -27.66 23.32 -8.36
N ALA A 312 -28.33 24.46 -8.58
CA ALA A 312 -28.98 25.24 -7.53
C ALA A 312 -30.14 24.48 -6.89
#